data_AF-A0A7W1G6A0-F1
#
_entry.id   AF-A0A7W1G6A0-F1
#
_cell.length_a   1.000
_cell.length_b   1.000
_cell.length_c   1.000
_cell.angle_alpha   90.00
_cell.angle_beta   90.00
_cell.angle_gamma   90.00
#
_symmetry.space_group_name_H-M   'P 1'
#
loop_
_entity.id
_entity.type
_entity.pdbx_description
1 polymer ?
#
loop_
_entity_poly.entity_id
_entity_poly.type
_entity_poly.pdbx_seq_one_letter_code
_entity_poly.pdbx_strand_id
1 'polypeptide(L)'
;MRLLVLAACLSASSLGIAADDPVVIDHWGNMLMVTAPSGPGDPAMANRMGEKITVEFQDTPISEVVDFLRKVSSSNFVCDPTVIASNKTVTLKADKMELRNVLSFVTSLTHIHAGFLHGAVYLSEKPIVGESRTVLYDVSDLVMPIKDFAGPELAFNASSGAGGIGCVFKTVEEDDHRTTTIDDLAELVRKHATH
;
A
#
# COMPACT_ATOMS: atom_id res chain seq x y z
N MET A 1 36.08 21.68 14.66
CA MET A 1 34.62 21.92 14.51
C MET A 1 34.15 21.29 13.20
N ARG A 2 34.08 19.96 13.12
CA ARG A 2 33.61 19.17 11.96
C ARG A 2 33.36 17.69 12.35
N LEU A 3 32.80 17.48 13.54
CA LEU A 3 32.62 16.15 14.13
C LEU A 3 31.19 15.91 14.66
N LEU A 4 30.24 16.77 14.30
CA LEU A 4 28.88 16.77 14.85
C LEU A 4 27.78 16.44 13.84
N VAL A 5 28.11 16.18 12.56
CA VAL A 5 27.09 15.91 11.53
C VAL A 5 26.77 14.41 11.39
N LEU A 6 27.59 13.52 11.97
CA LEU A 6 27.39 12.07 11.86
C LEU A 6 26.35 11.48 12.83
N ALA A 7 25.75 12.31 13.70
CA ALA A 7 24.83 11.85 14.76
C ALA A 7 23.34 12.11 14.47
N ALA A 8 22.98 12.71 13.33
CA ALA A 8 21.60 13.14 13.05
C ALA A 8 20.76 12.14 12.23
N CYS A 9 21.36 11.11 11.61
CA CYS A 9 20.60 10.13 10.80
C CYS A 9 20.22 8.84 11.54
N LEU A 10 20.56 8.70 12.83
CA LEU A 10 20.30 7.48 13.60
C LEU A 10 19.04 7.54 14.48
N SER A 11 18.21 8.58 14.34
CA SER A 11 17.03 8.80 15.20
C SER A 11 15.69 8.93 14.46
N ALA A 12 15.56 8.36 13.26
CA ALA A 12 14.27 8.29 12.55
C ALA A 12 13.59 6.91 12.65
N SER A 13 14.24 5.91 13.26
CA SER A 13 13.67 4.59 13.51
C SER A 13 12.92 4.56 14.84
N SER A 14 11.69 5.11 14.86
CA SER A 14 10.56 4.65 15.71
C SER A 14 9.41 5.66 15.78
N LEU A 15 9.25 6.60 14.83
CA LEU A 15 7.98 7.32 14.78
C LEU A 15 6.92 6.35 14.29
N GLY A 16 6.00 6.06 15.21
CA GLY A 16 4.87 5.18 14.98
C GLY A 16 4.21 5.51 13.66
N ILE A 17 3.82 4.45 12.96
CA ILE A 17 2.91 4.52 11.84
C ILE A 17 1.66 5.25 12.36
N ALA A 18 1.58 6.54 12.06
CA ALA A 18 0.40 7.34 12.25
C ALA A 18 -0.67 6.71 11.37
N ALA A 19 -1.82 6.45 11.98
CA ALA A 19 -2.90 5.62 11.48
C ALA A 19 -3.63 6.15 10.23
N ASP A 20 -3.04 7.06 9.45
CA ASP A 20 -3.78 7.81 8.41
C ASP A 20 -3.19 7.69 7.00
N ASP A 21 -1.94 7.26 6.82
CA ASP A 21 -1.39 7.00 5.48
C ASP A 21 -0.81 5.58 5.38
N PRO A 22 -1.44 4.66 4.62
CA PRO A 22 -0.94 3.30 4.48
C PRO A 22 0.39 3.24 3.73
N VAL A 23 0.70 4.26 2.91
CA VAL A 23 1.87 4.23 2.02
C VAL A 23 2.78 5.43 2.28
N VAL A 24 4.01 5.17 2.74
CA VAL A 24 5.05 6.19 2.90
C VAL A 24 5.96 6.14 1.68
N ILE A 25 6.05 7.27 0.97
CA ILE A 25 6.89 7.42 -0.24
C ILE A 25 7.91 8.52 -0.01
N ASP A 26 9.17 8.18 -0.20
CA ASP A 26 10.32 9.09 -0.16
C ASP A 26 11.26 8.79 -1.36
N HIS A 27 12.18 9.69 -1.67
CA HIS A 27 13.11 9.51 -2.78
C HIS A 27 14.55 9.96 -2.44
N TRP A 28 15.52 9.26 -2.99
CA TRP A 28 16.94 9.58 -2.86
C TRP A 28 17.59 9.56 -4.25
N GLY A 29 17.88 10.74 -4.80
CA GLY A 29 18.25 10.85 -6.21
C GLY A 29 17.16 10.23 -7.09
N ASN A 30 17.53 9.33 -8.00
CA ASN A 30 16.59 8.60 -8.87
C ASN A 30 16.02 7.33 -8.23
N MET A 31 16.23 7.10 -6.93
CA MET A 31 15.66 5.96 -6.22
C MET A 31 14.38 6.39 -5.50
N LEU A 32 13.33 5.60 -5.64
CA LEU A 32 12.05 5.81 -5.00
C LEU A 32 11.86 4.74 -3.93
N MET A 33 11.79 5.16 -2.67
CA MET A 33 11.52 4.31 -1.51
C MET A 33 10.02 4.26 -1.25
N VAL A 34 9.42 3.08 -1.41
CA VAL A 34 7.99 2.86 -1.13
C VAL A 34 7.86 1.91 0.05
N THR A 35 7.24 2.38 1.11
CA THR A 35 6.76 1.54 2.21
C THR A 35 5.26 1.40 2.06
N ALA A 36 4.79 0.20 1.77
CA ALA A 36 3.37 -0.12 1.63
C ALA A 36 2.98 -1.23 2.63
N PRO A 37 1.70 -1.34 3.04
CA PRO A 37 1.28 -2.48 3.81
C PRO A 37 1.50 -3.72 2.96
N SER A 38 2.06 -4.78 3.54
CA SER A 38 2.14 -6.07 2.89
C SER A 38 0.73 -6.41 2.42
N GLY A 39 0.58 -6.70 1.13
CA GLY A 39 -0.71 -6.94 0.48
C GLY A 39 -1.54 -8.03 1.17
N PRO A 40 -2.78 -8.27 0.69
CA PRO A 40 -3.71 -9.19 1.33
C PRO A 40 -2.99 -10.52 1.59
N GLY A 41 -2.90 -10.87 2.88
CA GLY A 41 -2.20 -12.06 3.35
C GLY A 41 -2.67 -13.31 2.59
N ASP A 42 -1.79 -14.30 2.54
CA ASP A 42 -1.95 -15.63 1.92
C ASP A 42 -3.39 -15.93 1.40
N PRO A 43 -3.59 -16.12 0.07
CA PRO A 43 -4.92 -16.38 -0.49
C PRO A 43 -5.62 -17.60 0.15
N ALA A 44 -4.87 -18.55 0.72
CA ALA A 44 -5.44 -19.66 1.47
C ALA A 44 -6.19 -19.20 2.74
N MET A 45 -5.72 -18.13 3.39
CA MET A 45 -6.36 -17.55 4.57
C MET A 45 -7.64 -16.81 4.21
N ALA A 46 -7.65 -16.08 3.09
CA ALA A 46 -8.85 -15.40 2.60
C ALA A 46 -10.01 -16.39 2.36
N ASN A 47 -9.70 -17.58 1.83
CA ASN A 47 -10.68 -18.64 1.64
C ASN A 47 -11.24 -19.19 2.97
N ARG A 48 -10.40 -19.38 3.98
CA ARG A 48 -10.85 -19.84 5.32
C ARG A 48 -11.77 -18.82 6.00
N MET A 49 -11.54 -17.54 5.76
CA MET A 49 -12.41 -16.47 6.29
C MET A 49 -13.80 -16.39 5.63
N GLY A 50 -13.97 -16.97 4.44
CA GLY A 50 -15.26 -17.05 3.75
C GLY A 50 -16.11 -18.25 4.18
N GLU A 51 -15.61 -19.10 5.08
CA GLU A 51 -16.36 -20.25 5.57
C GLU A 51 -17.59 -19.80 6.37
N LYS A 52 -18.74 -20.43 6.08
CA LYS A 52 -20.01 -20.12 6.74
C LYS A 52 -20.14 -20.95 8.01
N ILE A 53 -20.28 -20.26 9.14
CA ILE A 53 -20.40 -20.88 10.46
C ILE A 53 -21.70 -20.43 11.13
N THR A 54 -22.22 -21.32 11.97
CA THR A 54 -23.34 -21.01 12.87
C THR A 54 -22.82 -21.05 14.30
N VAL A 55 -22.96 -19.94 15.02
CA VAL A 55 -22.44 -19.76 16.37
C VAL A 55 -23.49 -19.11 17.27
N GLU A 56 -23.54 -19.54 18.52
CA GLU A 56 -24.39 -18.96 19.56
C GLU A 56 -23.55 -18.81 20.83
N PHE A 57 -23.23 -17.56 21.16
CA PHE A 57 -22.53 -17.16 22.38
C PHE A 57 -23.51 -16.42 23.28
N GLN A 58 -23.58 -16.82 24.54
CA GLN A 58 -24.36 -16.14 25.57
C GLN A 58 -23.43 -15.84 26.74
N ASP A 59 -23.14 -14.55 26.95
CA ASP A 59 -22.25 -14.06 28.00
C ASP A 59 -20.92 -14.83 28.08
N THR A 60 -20.37 -15.20 26.93
CA THR A 60 -19.18 -16.05 26.84
C THR A 60 -17.92 -15.19 26.87
N PRO A 61 -16.89 -15.51 27.68
CA PRO A 61 -15.65 -14.75 27.72
C PRO A 61 -14.89 -14.87 26.40
N ILE A 62 -14.20 -13.80 26.02
CA ILE A 62 -13.53 -13.74 24.72
C ILE A 62 -12.46 -14.82 24.51
N SER A 63 -11.82 -15.28 25.58
CA SER A 63 -10.87 -16.39 25.54
C SER A 63 -11.52 -17.66 24.97
N GLU A 64 -12.71 -18.01 25.45
CA GLU A 64 -13.47 -19.16 24.99
C GLU A 64 -14.01 -18.97 23.57
N VAL A 65 -14.45 -17.75 23.23
CA VAL A 65 -14.90 -17.40 21.88
C VAL A 65 -13.78 -17.62 20.86
N VAL A 66 -12.56 -17.16 21.15
CA VAL A 66 -11.43 -17.31 20.22
C VAL A 66 -10.96 -18.76 20.13
N ASP A 67 -10.99 -19.51 21.22
CA ASP A 67 -10.68 -20.94 21.19
C ASP A 67 -11.72 -21.74 20.41
N PHE A 68 -12.98 -21.34 20.47
CA PHE A 68 -14.03 -21.89 19.62
C PHE A 68 -13.79 -21.55 18.14
N LEU A 69 -13.51 -20.29 17.81
CA LEU A 69 -13.22 -19.87 16.42
C LEU A 69 -12.00 -20.59 15.84
N ARG A 70 -10.95 -20.84 16.64
CA ARG A 70 -9.79 -21.67 16.25
C ARG A 70 -10.18 -23.08 15.87
N LYS A 71 -11.04 -23.73 16.65
CA LYS A 71 -11.48 -25.12 16.41
C LYS A 71 -12.35 -25.23 15.17
N VAL A 72 -13.25 -24.27 14.94
CA VAL A 72 -14.21 -24.34 13.84
C VAL A 72 -13.58 -23.97 12.50
N SER A 73 -12.77 -22.91 12.44
CA SER A 73 -12.32 -22.35 11.15
C SER A 73 -10.95 -22.83 10.67
N SER A 74 -10.28 -23.74 11.41
CA SER A 74 -8.89 -24.19 11.16
C SER A 74 -7.85 -23.05 10.98
N SER A 75 -8.23 -21.82 11.32
CA SER A 75 -7.41 -20.63 11.13
C SER A 75 -6.61 -20.36 12.39
N ASN A 76 -5.39 -19.86 12.22
CA ASN A 76 -4.53 -19.52 13.34
C ASN A 76 -4.98 -18.17 13.93
N PHE A 77 -5.56 -18.19 15.12
CA PHE A 77 -5.82 -16.97 15.90
C PHE A 77 -4.79 -16.84 17.01
N VAL A 78 -4.37 -15.62 17.31
CA VAL A 78 -3.48 -15.29 18.42
C VAL A 78 -4.12 -14.15 19.20
N CYS A 79 -4.33 -14.35 20.50
CA CYS A 79 -4.82 -13.31 21.40
C CYS A 79 -3.66 -12.68 22.15
N ASP A 80 -3.67 -11.36 22.23
CA ASP A 80 -2.82 -10.63 23.15
C ASP A 80 -3.22 -10.95 24.61
N PRO A 81 -2.25 -11.17 25.53
CA PRO A 81 -2.55 -11.36 26.96
C PRO A 81 -3.37 -10.22 27.58
N THR A 82 -3.29 -9.00 27.04
CA THR A 82 -4.09 -7.85 27.50
C THR A 82 -5.60 -8.07 27.27
N VAL A 83 -5.98 -8.63 26.11
CA VAL A 83 -7.38 -8.94 25.79
C VAL A 83 -7.93 -10.06 26.66
N ILE A 84 -7.08 -11.04 26.99
CA ILE A 84 -7.44 -12.14 27.90
C ILE A 84 -7.67 -11.59 29.32
N ALA A 85 -6.83 -10.65 29.77
CA ALA A 85 -6.97 -10.03 31.08
C ALA A 85 -8.24 -9.16 31.22
N SER A 86 -8.70 -8.55 30.13
CA SER A 86 -9.90 -7.69 30.12
C SER A 86 -11.22 -8.45 30.27
N ASN A 87 -11.21 -9.79 30.16
CA ASN A 87 -12.35 -10.69 30.39
C ASN A 87 -13.70 -10.21 29.84
N LYS A 88 -13.68 -9.61 28.65
CA LYS A 88 -14.89 -9.08 28.01
C LYS A 88 -15.78 -10.24 27.57
N THR A 89 -17.06 -10.13 27.86
CA THR A 89 -18.05 -11.12 27.44
C THR A 89 -18.72 -10.72 26.14
N VAL A 90 -19.10 -11.72 25.35
CA VAL A 90 -19.76 -11.55 24.06
C VAL A 90 -21.05 -12.33 24.04
N THR A 91 -22.13 -11.65 23.65
CA THR A 91 -23.41 -12.28 23.34
C THR A 91 -23.67 -12.05 21.86
N LEU A 92 -23.61 -13.11 21.07
CA LEU A 92 -23.78 -13.06 19.63
C LEU A 92 -24.40 -14.37 19.14
N LYS A 93 -25.45 -14.25 18.32
CA LYS A 93 -26.05 -15.36 17.60
C LYS A 93 -25.96 -15.09 16.10
N ALA A 94 -25.28 -15.97 15.38
CA ALA A 94 -25.15 -15.89 13.94
C ALA A 94 -25.43 -17.25 13.31
N ASP A 95 -26.29 -17.29 12.28
CA ASP A 95 -26.63 -18.49 11.52
C ASP A 95 -26.06 -18.36 10.11
N LYS A 96 -25.27 -19.36 9.67
CA LYS A 96 -24.68 -19.45 8.32
C LYS A 96 -23.98 -18.16 7.86
N MET A 97 -23.26 -17.53 8.78
CA MET A 97 -22.55 -16.28 8.53
C MET A 97 -21.08 -16.54 8.20
N GLU A 98 -20.51 -15.75 7.29
CA GLU A 98 -19.07 -15.81 7.01
C GLU A 98 -18.26 -15.48 8.27
N LEU A 99 -17.20 -16.25 8.50
CA LEU A 99 -16.28 -16.04 9.63
C LEU A 99 -15.78 -14.59 9.71
N ARG A 100 -15.50 -13.97 8.55
CA ARG A 100 -15.13 -12.55 8.47
C ARG A 100 -16.14 -11.62 9.14
N ASN A 101 -17.42 -11.84 8.88
CA ASN A 101 -18.49 -11.02 9.43
C ASN A 101 -18.67 -11.29 10.92
N VAL A 102 -18.63 -12.56 11.33
CA VAL A 102 -18.66 -12.94 12.75
C VAL A 102 -17.52 -12.26 13.50
N LEU A 103 -16.30 -12.30 12.98
CA LEU A 103 -15.14 -11.63 13.57
C LEU A 103 -15.35 -10.11 13.66
N SER A 104 -15.85 -9.49 12.60
CA SER A 104 -16.17 -8.05 12.58
C SER A 104 -17.21 -7.67 13.64
N PHE A 105 -18.19 -8.53 13.90
CA PHE A 105 -19.16 -8.30 14.97
C PHE A 105 -18.53 -8.47 16.34
N VAL A 106 -17.72 -9.51 16.55
CA VAL A 106 -17.00 -9.73 17.82
C VAL A 106 -16.09 -8.55 18.14
N THR A 107 -15.33 -8.03 17.17
CA THR A 107 -14.47 -6.84 17.36
C THR A 107 -15.28 -5.60 17.67
N SER A 108 -16.43 -5.42 17.01
CA SER A 108 -17.33 -4.29 17.24
C SER A 108 -17.94 -4.30 18.64
N LEU A 109 -18.39 -5.47 19.11
CA LEU A 109 -19.01 -5.65 20.44
C LEU A 109 -18.00 -5.48 21.58
N THR A 110 -16.76 -5.90 21.38
CA THR A 110 -15.72 -5.91 22.44
C THR A 110 -14.79 -4.71 22.40
N HIS A 111 -14.90 -3.87 21.35
CA HIS A 111 -14.03 -2.74 21.07
C HIS A 111 -12.55 -3.13 21.09
N ILE A 112 -12.24 -4.23 20.42
CA ILE A 112 -10.87 -4.69 20.17
C ILE A 112 -10.57 -4.61 18.68
N HIS A 113 -9.30 -4.56 18.35
CA HIS A 113 -8.83 -4.57 16.98
C HIS A 113 -8.39 -5.98 16.58
N ALA A 114 -8.82 -6.42 15.40
CA ALA A 114 -8.30 -7.61 14.74
C ALA A 114 -7.42 -7.18 13.56
N GLY A 115 -6.25 -7.80 13.44
CA GLY A 115 -5.28 -7.53 12.37
C GLY A 115 -4.67 -8.83 11.86
N PHE A 116 -4.20 -8.81 10.62
CA PHE A 116 -3.51 -9.95 10.02
C PHE A 116 -2.00 -9.75 10.16
N LEU A 117 -1.33 -10.71 10.81
CA LEU A 117 0.11 -10.70 11.00
C LEU A 117 0.65 -12.11 10.79
N HIS A 118 1.61 -12.25 9.87
CA HIS A 118 2.34 -13.51 9.61
C HIS A 118 1.45 -14.76 9.44
N GLY A 119 0.34 -14.62 8.71
CA GLY A 119 -0.58 -15.74 8.44
C GLY A 119 -1.47 -16.13 9.62
N ALA A 120 -1.56 -15.28 10.65
CA ALA A 120 -2.47 -15.44 11.78
C ALA A 120 -3.35 -14.19 11.96
N VAL A 121 -4.53 -14.39 12.54
CA VAL A 121 -5.40 -13.30 13.01
C VAL A 121 -4.96 -12.93 14.43
N TYR A 122 -4.43 -11.73 14.59
CA TYR A 122 -4.05 -11.18 15.88
C TYR A 122 -5.20 -10.34 16.45
N LEU A 123 -5.47 -10.48 17.76
CA LEU A 123 -6.50 -9.75 18.50
C LEU A 123 -5.85 -8.95 19.61
N SER A 124 -6.01 -7.62 19.59
CA SER A 124 -5.46 -6.72 20.63
C SER A 124 -6.34 -5.52 20.91
N GLU A 125 -6.15 -4.89 22.06
CA GLU A 125 -6.84 -3.64 22.42
C GLU A 125 -6.27 -2.42 21.69
N LYS A 126 -5.01 -2.49 21.25
CA LYS A 126 -4.37 -1.44 20.45
C LYS A 126 -4.60 -1.68 18.95
N PRO A 127 -4.62 -0.63 18.12
CA PRO A 127 -4.70 -0.79 16.67
C PRO A 127 -3.48 -1.58 16.19
N ILE A 128 -3.75 -2.65 15.43
CA ILE A 128 -2.72 -3.51 14.86
C ILE A 128 -2.37 -2.93 13.50
N VAL A 129 -1.16 -2.41 13.38
CA VAL A 129 -0.61 -2.01 12.09
C VAL A 129 -0.05 -3.26 11.44
N GLY A 130 -0.52 -3.57 10.22
CA GLY A 130 -0.05 -4.72 9.45
C GLY A 130 1.46 -4.63 9.15
N GLU A 131 2.05 -5.76 8.75
CA GLU A 131 3.44 -5.78 8.28
C GLU A 131 3.57 -4.81 7.10
N SER A 132 4.56 -3.92 7.13
CA SER A 132 4.87 -3.04 6.01
C SER A 132 6.13 -3.52 5.32
N ARG A 133 6.13 -3.48 3.99
CA ARG A 133 7.31 -3.81 3.20
C ARG A 133 7.84 -2.55 2.55
N THR A 134 9.08 -2.23 2.87
CA THR A 134 9.83 -1.17 2.20
C THR A 134 10.59 -1.76 1.01
N VAL A 135 10.34 -1.21 -0.18
CA VAL A 135 11.03 -1.58 -1.43
C VAL A 135 11.62 -0.32 -2.05
N LEU A 136 12.88 -0.42 -2.50
CA LEU A 136 13.55 0.64 -3.26
C LEU A 136 13.44 0.32 -4.75
N TYR A 137 12.89 1.25 -5.53
CA TYR A 137 12.79 1.18 -6.97
C TYR A 137 13.74 2.18 -7.62
N ASP A 138 14.48 1.76 -8.64
CA ASP A 138 15.23 2.68 -9.50
C ASP A 138 14.30 3.18 -10.61
N VAL A 139 14.03 4.48 -10.63
CA VAL A 139 13.17 5.12 -11.63
C VAL A 139 13.94 5.95 -12.65
N SER A 140 15.27 5.75 -12.75
CA SER A 140 16.15 6.51 -13.66
C SER A 140 15.69 6.48 -15.13
N ASP A 141 15.13 5.36 -15.59
CA ASP A 141 14.63 5.21 -16.95
C ASP A 141 13.37 6.06 -17.21
N LEU A 142 12.53 6.25 -16.18
CA LEU A 142 11.27 6.99 -16.28
C LEU A 142 11.47 8.51 -16.24
N VAL A 143 12.60 8.98 -15.72
CA VAL A 143 12.93 10.42 -15.59
C VAL A 143 13.86 10.90 -16.70
N MET A 144 14.27 10.01 -17.61
CA MET A 144 15.10 10.39 -18.74
C MET A 144 14.28 11.23 -19.74
N PRO A 145 14.79 12.40 -20.19
CA PRO A 145 14.12 13.16 -21.23
C PRO A 145 14.13 12.36 -22.52
N ILE A 146 12.94 12.01 -23.03
CA ILE A 146 12.79 11.49 -24.39
C ILE A 146 13.00 12.67 -25.32
N LYS A 147 14.08 12.60 -26.11
CA LYS A 147 14.36 13.60 -27.13
C LYS A 147 13.50 13.33 -28.35
N ASP A 148 12.56 14.22 -28.61
CA ASP A 148 11.86 14.26 -29.88
C ASP A 148 12.76 14.92 -30.92
N PHE A 149 12.95 14.24 -32.04
CA PHE A 149 13.71 14.78 -33.16
C PHE A 149 12.72 15.36 -34.16
N ALA A 150 12.64 16.69 -34.23
CA ALA A 150 11.79 17.37 -35.21
C ALA A 150 12.21 16.98 -36.64
N GLY A 151 11.27 16.47 -37.43
CA GLY A 151 11.49 16.15 -38.83
C GLY A 151 11.61 17.44 -39.67
N PRO A 152 12.48 17.49 -40.68
CA PRO A 152 12.53 18.63 -41.59
C PRO A 152 11.21 18.77 -42.37
N GLU A 153 10.62 19.95 -42.39
CA GLU A 153 9.46 20.23 -43.25
C GLU A 153 9.91 20.45 -44.70
N LEU A 154 9.34 19.69 -45.64
CA LEU A 154 9.57 19.86 -47.07
C LEU A 154 8.57 20.86 -47.64
N ALA A 155 8.98 22.12 -47.76
CA ALA A 155 8.22 23.12 -48.49
C ALA A 155 8.47 22.97 -50.01
N PHE A 156 7.45 22.58 -50.77
CA PHE A 156 7.49 22.62 -52.23
C PHE A 156 7.13 24.02 -52.73
N ASN A 157 8.13 24.81 -53.14
CA ASN A 157 7.89 26.06 -53.85
C ASN A 157 7.51 25.75 -55.31
N ALA A 158 6.21 25.75 -55.61
CA ALA A 158 5.70 25.67 -56.97
C ALA A 158 5.70 27.06 -57.63
N SER A 159 6.87 27.64 -57.87
CA SER A 159 7.03 28.76 -58.81
C SER A 159 7.69 28.26 -60.09
N SER A 160 6.91 28.25 -61.16
CA SER A 160 7.30 27.84 -62.50
C SER A 160 8.38 28.77 -63.08
N GLY A 161 9.58 28.24 -63.32
CA GLY A 161 10.58 28.93 -64.14
C GLY A 161 12.01 28.40 -63.97
N ALA A 162 12.40 27.46 -64.83
CA ALA A 162 13.77 27.11 -65.23
C ALA A 162 14.82 26.80 -64.13
N GLY A 163 15.12 25.51 -63.99
CA GLY A 163 16.49 25.01 -63.73
C GLY A 163 17.02 25.12 -62.31
N GLY A 164 16.58 24.22 -61.42
CA GLY A 164 17.21 23.98 -60.12
C GLY A 164 16.20 23.60 -59.05
N ILE A 165 16.12 22.33 -58.69
CA ILE A 165 15.29 21.84 -57.58
C ILE A 165 16.01 22.23 -56.27
N GLY A 166 15.72 23.40 -55.73
CA GLY A 166 16.16 23.84 -54.41
C GLY A 166 15.10 23.55 -53.36
N CYS A 167 15.19 22.40 -52.68
CA CYS A 167 14.45 22.19 -51.43
C CYS A 167 15.09 23.05 -50.33
N VAL A 168 14.32 23.98 -49.76
CA VAL A 168 14.73 24.76 -48.60
C VAL A 168 14.30 23.99 -47.35
N PHE A 169 15.25 23.38 -46.64
CA PHE A 169 15.00 22.76 -45.34
C PHE A 169 14.81 23.88 -44.31
N LYS A 170 13.60 24.03 -43.77
CA LYS A 170 13.34 24.87 -42.61
C LYS A 170 13.37 23.97 -41.38
N THR A 171 14.31 24.19 -40.48
CA THR A 171 14.32 23.56 -39.15
C THR A 171 13.22 24.22 -38.31
N VAL A 172 12.24 23.43 -37.89
CA VAL A 172 11.22 23.84 -36.91
C VAL A 172 11.87 23.82 -35.53
N GLU A 173 11.62 24.86 -34.72
CA GLU A 173 12.13 24.93 -33.34
C GLU A 173 11.54 23.81 -32.48
N GLU A 174 12.36 23.25 -31.61
CA GLU A 174 12.04 22.08 -30.77
C GLU A 174 10.96 22.44 -29.74
N ASP A 175 9.84 21.71 -29.73
CA ASP A 175 8.85 21.79 -28.64
C ASP A 175 9.39 21.03 -27.42
N ASP A 176 9.69 21.76 -26.34
CA ASP A 176 10.15 21.18 -25.07
C ASP A 176 8.97 20.51 -24.33
N HIS A 177 8.78 19.22 -24.56
CA HIS A 177 7.78 18.44 -23.84
C HIS A 177 8.20 18.24 -22.37
N ARG A 178 7.23 18.41 -21.47
CA ARG A 178 7.40 18.31 -20.01
C ARG A 178 8.08 17.00 -19.61
N THR A 179 9.29 17.09 -19.05
CA THR A 179 9.94 15.97 -18.39
C THR A 179 9.18 15.61 -17.13
N THR A 180 8.77 14.34 -16.99
CA THR A 180 8.21 13.85 -15.73
C THR A 180 9.30 13.87 -14.66
N THR A 181 9.12 14.68 -13.62
CA THR A 181 10.06 14.75 -12.50
C THR A 181 9.78 13.65 -11.48
N ILE A 182 10.76 13.38 -10.61
CA ILE A 182 10.61 12.36 -9.54
C ILE A 182 9.48 12.74 -8.59
N ASP A 183 9.29 14.04 -8.33
CA ASP A 183 8.22 14.55 -7.48
C ASP A 183 6.85 14.26 -8.10
N ASP A 184 6.71 14.44 -9.42
CA ASP A 184 5.48 14.10 -10.15
C ASP A 184 5.18 12.59 -10.07
N LEU A 185 6.22 11.74 -10.15
CA LEU A 185 6.09 10.28 -9.98
C LEU A 185 5.66 9.93 -8.56
N ALA A 186 6.26 10.55 -7.55
CA ALA A 186 5.88 10.32 -6.16
C ALA A 186 4.42 10.74 -5.91
N GLU A 187 3.98 11.87 -6.46
CA GLU A 187 2.59 12.33 -6.39
C GLU A 187 1.63 11.36 -7.11
N LEU A 188 2.00 10.89 -8.31
CA LEU A 188 1.21 9.93 -9.07
C LEU A 188 1.01 8.61 -8.31
N VAL A 189 2.08 8.08 -7.71
CA VAL A 189 2.00 6.84 -6.92
C VAL A 189 1.15 7.06 -5.67
N ARG A 190 1.28 8.19 -4.96
CA ARG A 190 0.41 8.51 -3.82
C ARG A 190 -1.07 8.54 -4.23
N LYS A 191 -1.39 9.17 -5.36
CA LYS A 191 -2.76 9.28 -5.87
C LYS A 191 -3.38 7.93 -6.20
N HIS A 192 -2.59 6.98 -6.71
CA HIS A 192 -3.08 5.65 -7.10
C HIS A 192 -2.96 4.59 -6.00
N ALA A 193 -2.21 4.84 -4.93
CA ALA A 193 -2.04 3.91 -3.83
C ALA A 193 -3.26 3.85 -2.87
N THR A 194 -4.10 4.89 -2.85
CA THR A 194 -5.25 5.01 -1.94
C THR A 194 -6.58 4.52 -2.53
N HIS A 195 -6.56 3.91 -3.72
CA HIS A 195 -7.74 3.52 -4.49
C HIS A 195 -7.89 2.00 -4.62
#